data_AF-A0AAE5CGD3-F1
#
_entry.id   AF-A0AAE5CGD3-F1
#
_cell.length_a   1.000
_cell.length_b   1.000
_cell.length_c   1.000
_cell.angle_alpha   90.00
_cell.angle_beta   90.00
_cell.angle_gamma   90.00
#
_symmetry.space_group_name_H-M   'P 1'
#
loop_
_entity.id
_entity.type
_entity.pdbx_description
1 polymer ?
#
loop_
_entity_poly.entity_id
_entity_poly.type
_entity_poly.pdbx_seq_one_letter_code
_entity_poly.pdbx_strand_id
1 'polypeptide(L)'
;MARDLIDLLWRDHPDAPRGGTRGPRAKVSTGQAVEAAVAIADAEGLEAVTVRRLAADLGISAMALYTHVGSRDDLLVLMVDAVHGTRPRAAYTSDEWRERVRQVAETEMTLCTQHWWLLDVTDERTAFGPGTIAKYDHELHAFDGTGITDLERDAALTFVTDFVRASARARRPDPRAADMAELWATAGERLAGYLGDDFPLAQRVGEAAGQAMNSAYSPEFAWEFGLERVLDALESLVHAARDGSSDE
;
A
#
# COMPACT_ATOMS: atom_id res chain seq x y z
N MET A 1 -17.84 -27.03 5.61
CA MET A 1 -16.42 -26.84 5.25
C MET A 1 -16.29 -25.39 4.81
N ALA A 2 -15.29 -24.64 5.29
CA ALA A 2 -15.07 -23.28 4.81
C ALA A 2 -14.87 -23.31 3.29
N ARG A 3 -15.35 -22.28 2.57
CA ARG A 3 -15.02 -22.14 1.15
C ARG A 3 -13.53 -21.92 1.01
N ASP A 4 -12.95 -22.45 -0.05
CA ASP A 4 -11.57 -22.18 -0.43
C ASP A 4 -11.35 -20.66 -0.59
N LEU A 5 -10.17 -20.16 -0.24
CA LEU A 5 -9.86 -18.73 -0.31
C LEU A 5 -10.02 -18.18 -1.72
N ILE A 6 -9.62 -18.93 -2.76
CA ILE A 6 -9.77 -18.50 -4.15
C ILE A 6 -11.25 -18.36 -4.48
N ASP A 7 -12.09 -19.33 -4.12
CA ASP A 7 -13.54 -19.24 -4.32
C ASP A 7 -14.19 -18.09 -3.52
N LEU A 8 -13.62 -17.71 -2.37
CA LEU A 8 -14.09 -16.56 -1.59
C LEU A 8 -13.72 -15.23 -2.23
N LEU A 9 -12.50 -15.10 -2.76
CA LEU A 9 -12.04 -13.91 -3.49
C LEU A 9 -12.85 -13.72 -4.77
N TRP A 10 -13.04 -14.79 -5.53
CA TRP A 10 -13.72 -14.79 -6.82
C TRP A 10 -15.22 -15.08 -6.74
N ARG A 11 -15.82 -14.97 -5.54
CA ARG A 11 -17.23 -15.35 -5.25
C ARG A 11 -18.29 -14.72 -6.18
N ASP A 12 -17.98 -13.58 -6.77
CA ASP A 12 -18.87 -12.83 -7.67
C ASP A 12 -18.60 -13.12 -9.16
N HIS A 13 -17.58 -13.92 -9.47
CA HIS A 13 -17.27 -14.37 -10.83
C HIS A 13 -18.37 -15.31 -11.37
N PRO A 14 -18.75 -15.23 -12.66
CA PRO A 14 -19.81 -16.06 -13.24
C PRO A 14 -19.62 -17.56 -13.06
N ASP A 15 -18.37 -18.01 -13.11
CA ASP A 15 -17.98 -19.43 -13.01
C ASP A 15 -17.65 -19.89 -11.58
N ALA A 16 -17.70 -18.99 -10.59
CA ALA A 16 -17.39 -19.36 -9.21
C ALA A 16 -18.42 -20.38 -8.67
N PRO A 17 -18.00 -21.33 -7.82
CA PRO A 17 -18.91 -22.28 -7.19
C PRO A 17 -20.02 -21.56 -6.41
N ARG A 18 -21.23 -21.54 -6.98
CA ARG A 18 -22.40 -21.02 -6.28
C ARG A 18 -22.72 -21.97 -5.13
N GLY A 19 -22.36 -21.57 -3.91
CA GLY A 19 -22.73 -22.30 -2.70
C GLY A 19 -24.22 -22.64 -2.73
N GLY A 20 -24.54 -23.92 -2.52
CA GLY A 20 -25.88 -24.45 -2.75
C GLY A 20 -26.98 -23.62 -2.11
N THR A 21 -28.01 -23.31 -2.90
CA THR A 21 -29.23 -22.53 -2.57
C THR A 21 -30.14 -23.16 -1.51
N ARG A 22 -29.63 -24.07 -0.66
CA ARG A 22 -30.43 -24.78 0.35
C ARG A 22 -30.07 -24.30 1.76
N GLY A 23 -30.67 -23.18 2.13
CA GLY A 23 -30.71 -22.66 3.49
C GLY A 23 -31.49 -21.34 3.57
N PRO A 24 -31.98 -20.92 4.74
CA PRO A 24 -32.51 -19.57 4.95
C PRO A 24 -31.48 -18.54 4.48
N ARG A 25 -31.92 -17.44 3.85
CA ARG A 25 -31.03 -16.34 3.47
C ARG A 25 -30.18 -15.93 4.68
N ALA A 26 -28.86 -16.00 4.55
CA ALA A 26 -27.95 -15.52 5.58
C ALA A 26 -28.26 -14.05 5.85
N LYS A 27 -28.34 -13.66 7.13
CA LYS A 27 -28.57 -12.26 7.53
C LYS A 27 -27.44 -11.32 7.12
N VAL A 28 -26.25 -11.87 6.88
CA VAL A 28 -25.01 -11.18 6.55
C VAL A 28 -24.39 -11.86 5.34
N SER A 29 -23.87 -11.07 4.41
CA SER A 29 -23.06 -11.53 3.28
C SER A 29 -21.56 -11.44 3.58
N THR A 30 -20.74 -12.18 2.82
CA THR A 30 -19.27 -12.05 2.95
C THR A 30 -18.81 -10.62 2.65
N GLY A 31 -19.39 -9.94 1.66
CA GLY A 31 -19.09 -8.53 1.37
C GLY A 31 -19.34 -7.62 2.57
N GLN A 32 -20.51 -7.74 3.22
CA GLN A 32 -20.82 -6.96 4.43
C GLN A 32 -19.87 -7.25 5.60
N ALA A 33 -19.44 -8.51 5.75
CA ALA A 33 -18.45 -8.86 6.78
C ALA A 33 -17.08 -8.21 6.51
N VAL A 34 -16.66 -8.18 5.24
CA VAL A 34 -15.40 -7.54 4.82
C VAL A 34 -15.48 -6.02 4.98
N GLU A 35 -16.56 -5.37 4.54
CA GLU A 35 -16.78 -3.93 4.71
C GLU A 35 -16.73 -3.51 6.18
N ALA A 36 -17.41 -4.27 7.07
CA ALA A 36 -17.36 -4.02 8.50
C ALA A 36 -15.95 -4.21 9.08
N ALA A 37 -15.20 -5.20 8.60
CA ALA A 37 -13.82 -5.42 9.03
C ALA A 37 -12.88 -4.29 8.60
N VAL A 38 -13.02 -3.79 7.36
CA VAL A 38 -12.29 -2.61 6.86
C VAL A 38 -12.60 -1.39 7.72
N ALA A 39 -13.88 -1.14 8.03
CA ALA A 39 -14.27 -0.01 8.87
C ALA A 39 -13.66 -0.07 10.29
N ILE A 40 -13.59 -1.27 10.89
CA ILE A 40 -12.90 -1.47 12.18
C ILE A 40 -11.40 -1.18 12.04
N ALA A 41 -10.77 -1.69 10.98
CA ALA A 41 -9.34 -1.52 10.74
C ALA A 41 -8.95 -0.05 10.50
N ASP A 42 -9.78 0.70 9.78
CA ASP A 42 -9.60 2.13 9.52
C ASP A 42 -9.71 2.96 10.80
N ALA A 43 -10.67 2.61 11.67
CA ALA A 43 -10.93 3.38 12.88
C ALA A 43 -9.96 3.05 14.03
N GLU A 44 -9.59 1.77 14.19
CA GLU A 44 -8.95 1.26 15.41
C GLU A 44 -7.71 0.40 15.14
N GLY A 45 -7.34 0.23 13.88
CA GLY A 45 -6.18 -0.55 13.46
C GLY A 45 -6.47 -2.05 13.31
N LEU A 46 -5.49 -2.74 12.71
CA LEU A 46 -5.64 -4.15 12.30
C LEU A 46 -5.83 -5.12 13.48
N GLU A 47 -5.26 -4.80 14.64
CA GLU A 47 -5.38 -5.61 15.86
C GLU A 47 -6.81 -5.64 16.42
N ALA A 48 -7.59 -4.59 16.15
CA ALA A 48 -9.00 -4.53 16.55
C ALA A 48 -9.86 -5.52 15.75
N VAL A 49 -9.41 -5.94 14.55
CA VAL A 49 -10.13 -6.87 13.67
C VAL A 49 -10.00 -8.30 14.20
N THR A 50 -10.87 -8.63 15.14
CA THR A 50 -11.01 -9.98 15.70
C THR A 50 -12.34 -10.60 15.28
N VAL A 51 -12.35 -11.92 15.06
CA VAL A 51 -13.57 -12.69 14.73
C VAL A 51 -14.68 -12.45 15.75
N ARG A 52 -14.35 -12.39 17.04
CA ARG A 52 -15.33 -12.17 18.11
C ARG A 52 -15.98 -10.79 18.00
N ARG A 53 -15.17 -9.75 17.80
CA ARG A 53 -15.65 -8.38 17.68
C ARG A 53 -16.50 -8.22 16.42
N LEU A 54 -15.97 -8.65 15.28
CA LEU A 54 -16.66 -8.55 14.00
C LEU A 54 -18.00 -9.30 14.02
N ALA A 55 -18.05 -10.50 14.63
CA ALA A 55 -19.30 -11.24 14.79
C ALA A 55 -20.31 -10.50 15.68
N ALA A 56 -19.84 -9.84 16.76
CA ALA A 56 -20.69 -9.04 17.63
C ALA A 56 -21.27 -7.81 16.90
N ASP A 57 -20.44 -7.08 16.16
CA ASP A 57 -20.86 -5.91 15.38
C ASP A 57 -21.88 -6.28 14.28
N LEU A 58 -21.74 -7.47 13.70
CA LEU A 58 -22.65 -8.02 12.69
C LEU A 58 -23.87 -8.74 13.28
N GLY A 59 -23.96 -8.90 14.61
CA GLY A 59 -25.06 -9.58 15.29
C GLY A 59 -25.18 -11.08 14.96
N ILE A 60 -24.05 -11.74 14.67
CA ILE A 60 -23.97 -13.18 14.35
C ILE A 60 -23.02 -13.92 15.31
N SER A 61 -23.03 -15.25 15.28
CA SER A 61 -22.06 -16.05 16.03
C SER A 61 -20.69 -16.09 15.31
N ALA A 62 -19.62 -16.29 16.07
CA ALA A 62 -18.28 -16.50 15.50
C ALA A 62 -18.25 -17.67 14.51
N MET A 63 -18.99 -18.76 14.79
CA MET A 63 -19.10 -19.90 13.90
C MET A 63 -19.79 -19.55 12.57
N ALA A 64 -20.81 -18.69 12.61
CA ALA A 64 -21.44 -18.17 11.41
C ALA A 64 -20.46 -17.30 10.61
N LEU A 65 -19.68 -16.44 11.27
CA LEU A 65 -18.68 -15.61 10.60
C LEU A 65 -17.61 -16.45 9.88
N TYR A 66 -17.09 -17.52 10.50
CA TYR A 66 -16.13 -18.43 9.84
C TYR A 66 -16.69 -19.11 8.59
N THR A 67 -18.02 -19.24 8.46
CA THR A 67 -18.64 -19.77 7.23
C THR A 67 -18.53 -18.77 6.06
N HIS A 68 -18.38 -17.47 6.36
CA HIS A 68 -18.25 -16.41 5.36
C HIS A 68 -16.81 -16.14 4.94
N VAL A 69 -15.84 -16.28 5.86
CA VAL A 69 -14.46 -15.82 5.64
C VAL A 69 -13.40 -16.92 5.79
N GLY A 70 -13.75 -18.09 6.32
CA GLY A 70 -12.81 -19.20 6.51
C GLY A 70 -11.93 -19.05 7.75
N SER A 71 -11.07 -18.03 7.78
CA SER A 71 -10.15 -17.74 8.89
C SER A 71 -9.94 -16.24 9.08
N ARG A 72 -9.17 -15.84 10.10
CA ARG A 72 -8.75 -14.43 10.24
C ARG A 72 -7.82 -14.02 9.10
N ASP A 73 -6.89 -14.87 8.70
CA ASP A 73 -5.91 -14.53 7.66
C ASP A 73 -6.60 -14.41 6.30
N ASP A 74 -7.56 -15.29 6.00
CA ASP A 74 -8.39 -15.19 4.80
C ASP A 74 -9.25 -13.90 4.81
N LEU A 75 -9.77 -13.49 5.98
CA LEU A 75 -10.44 -12.19 6.12
C LEU A 75 -9.49 -11.03 5.79
N LEU A 76 -8.24 -11.06 6.25
CA LEU A 76 -7.26 -10.01 5.92
C LEU A 76 -7.01 -9.93 4.42
N VAL A 77 -6.87 -11.09 3.75
CA VAL A 77 -6.73 -11.16 2.29
C VAL A 77 -7.94 -10.57 1.58
N LEU A 78 -9.15 -10.91 2.02
CA LEU A 78 -10.41 -10.36 1.48
C LEU A 78 -10.53 -8.84 1.70
N MET A 79 -10.07 -8.32 2.84
CA MET A 79 -10.08 -6.88 3.13
C MET A 79 -9.17 -6.11 2.18
N VAL A 80 -7.93 -6.58 1.97
CA VAL A 80 -7.00 -5.97 1.02
C VAL A 80 -7.60 -5.94 -0.38
N ASP A 81 -8.14 -7.07 -0.83
CA ASP A 81 -8.76 -7.18 -2.15
C ASP A 81 -9.95 -6.22 -2.32
N ALA A 82 -10.83 -6.13 -1.31
CA ALA A 82 -11.97 -5.23 -1.35
C ALA A 82 -11.55 -3.76 -1.44
N VAL A 83 -10.54 -3.35 -0.67
CA VAL A 83 -10.01 -1.98 -0.71
C VAL A 83 -9.43 -1.66 -2.09
N HIS A 84 -8.63 -2.56 -2.67
CA HIS A 84 -8.15 -2.39 -4.06
C HIS A 84 -9.30 -2.36 -5.08
N GLY A 85 -10.33 -3.19 -4.88
CA GLY A 85 -11.49 -3.29 -5.76
C GLY A 85 -12.35 -2.03 -5.84
N THR A 86 -12.48 -1.28 -4.74
CA THR A 86 -13.36 -0.11 -4.65
C THR A 86 -12.84 1.14 -5.37
N ARG A 87 -11.54 1.22 -5.69
CA ARG A 87 -10.99 2.42 -6.32
C ARG A 87 -11.40 2.54 -7.80
N PRO A 88 -11.79 3.75 -8.25
CA PRO A 88 -11.90 4.04 -9.67
C PRO A 88 -10.55 3.85 -10.37
N ARG A 89 -10.55 3.18 -11.52
CA ARG A 89 -9.39 3.04 -12.41
C ARG A 89 -9.54 4.06 -13.53
N ALA A 90 -9.27 5.32 -13.20
CA ALA A 90 -9.36 6.40 -14.18
C ALA A 90 -8.27 6.23 -15.25
N ALA A 91 -8.57 6.59 -16.49
CA ALA A 91 -7.54 6.63 -17.51
C ALA A 91 -6.44 7.63 -17.10
N TYR A 92 -5.19 7.28 -17.40
CA TYR A 92 -4.08 8.18 -17.20
C TYR A 92 -4.26 9.47 -17.97
N THR A 93 -3.90 10.60 -17.35
CA THR A 93 -4.17 11.94 -17.90
C THR A 93 -3.05 12.50 -18.78
N SER A 94 -1.91 11.80 -18.85
CA SER A 94 -0.71 12.22 -19.56
C SER A 94 -0.24 11.14 -20.53
N ASP A 95 0.22 11.55 -21.71
CA ASP A 95 0.88 10.67 -22.67
C ASP A 95 2.30 10.28 -22.21
N GLU A 96 2.91 11.09 -21.34
CA GLU A 96 4.25 10.87 -20.82
C GLU A 96 4.27 9.78 -19.73
N TRP A 97 4.98 8.68 -19.99
CA TRP A 97 5.08 7.53 -19.07
C TRP A 97 5.51 7.95 -17.66
N ARG A 98 6.45 8.90 -17.55
CA ARG A 98 6.99 9.35 -16.25
C ARG A 98 5.89 9.94 -15.37
N GLU A 99 4.98 10.70 -15.97
CA GLU A 99 3.85 11.29 -15.26
C GLU A 99 2.80 10.24 -14.89
N ARG A 100 2.57 9.23 -15.74
CA ARG A 100 1.68 8.10 -15.41
C ARG A 100 2.21 7.30 -14.23
N VAL A 101 3.50 7.02 -14.18
CA VAL A 101 4.14 6.31 -13.05
C VAL A 101 4.09 7.16 -11.77
N ARG A 102 4.27 8.48 -11.87
CA ARG A 102 4.04 9.40 -10.73
C ARG A 102 2.61 9.28 -10.20
N GLN A 103 1.60 9.30 -11.09
CA GLN A 103 0.19 9.14 -10.69
C GLN A 103 -0.08 7.81 -9.99
N VAL A 104 0.57 6.71 -10.43
CA VAL A 104 0.52 5.42 -9.72
C VAL A 104 1.07 5.57 -8.30
N ALA A 105 2.26 6.15 -8.15
CA ALA A 105 2.89 6.32 -6.84
C ALA A 105 2.05 7.18 -5.89
N GLU A 106 1.46 8.28 -6.38
CA GLU A 106 0.60 9.17 -5.61
C GLU A 106 -0.74 8.51 -5.22
N THR A 107 -1.30 7.72 -6.12
CA THR A 107 -2.54 6.96 -5.87
C THR A 107 -2.31 5.90 -4.80
N GLU A 108 -1.20 5.16 -4.89
CA GLU A 108 -0.82 4.14 -3.90
C GLU A 108 -0.51 4.79 -2.53
N MET A 109 0.17 5.94 -2.51
CA MET A 109 0.39 6.71 -1.28
C MET A 109 -0.93 7.14 -0.65
N THR A 110 -1.86 7.67 -1.45
CA THR A 110 -3.20 8.05 -1.00
C THR A 110 -3.94 6.86 -0.41
N LEU A 111 -3.85 5.70 -1.06
CA LEU A 111 -4.46 4.48 -0.58
C LEU A 111 -3.87 4.04 0.77
N CYS A 112 -2.55 3.99 0.90
CA CYS A 112 -1.88 3.61 2.15
C CYS A 112 -2.20 4.56 3.31
N THR A 113 -2.31 5.86 3.03
CA THR A 113 -2.62 6.87 4.06
C THR A 113 -4.10 6.90 4.46
N GLN A 114 -4.99 6.42 3.59
CA GLN A 114 -6.41 6.19 3.92
C GLN A 114 -6.61 4.90 4.73
N HIS A 115 -5.79 3.88 4.48
CA HIS A 115 -5.89 2.55 5.08
C HIS A 115 -4.53 2.08 5.63
N TRP A 116 -4.05 2.70 6.72
CA TRP A 116 -2.71 2.44 7.26
C TRP A 116 -2.41 0.97 7.57
N TRP A 117 -3.45 0.19 7.89
CA TRP A 117 -3.35 -1.23 8.16
C TRP A 117 -2.92 -2.06 6.94
N LEU A 118 -3.06 -1.55 5.71
CA LEU A 118 -2.52 -2.20 4.50
C LEU A 118 -1.02 -2.46 4.61
N LEU A 119 -0.28 -1.58 5.29
CA LEU A 119 1.17 -1.67 5.46
C LEU A 119 1.60 -2.80 6.41
N ASP A 120 0.65 -3.31 7.21
CA ASP A 120 0.84 -4.34 8.23
C ASP A 120 0.43 -5.74 7.72
N VAL A 121 -0.25 -5.84 6.56
CA VAL A 121 -0.61 -7.13 5.94
C VAL A 121 0.52 -7.60 5.03
N THR A 122 1.18 -8.71 5.40
CA THR A 122 2.31 -9.29 4.66
C THR A 122 1.97 -10.59 3.95
N ASP A 123 0.70 -10.97 3.91
CA ASP A 123 0.26 -12.22 3.29
C ASP A 123 0.33 -12.13 1.76
N GLU A 124 1.18 -12.95 1.14
CA GLU A 124 1.38 -12.97 -0.31
C GLU A 124 0.12 -13.41 -1.07
N ARG A 125 -0.82 -14.12 -0.43
CA ARG A 125 -2.09 -14.53 -1.05
C ARG A 125 -2.98 -13.35 -1.42
N THR A 126 -2.69 -12.16 -0.91
CA THR A 126 -3.34 -10.90 -1.33
C THR A 126 -3.24 -10.62 -2.83
N ALA A 127 -2.23 -11.17 -3.50
CA ALA A 127 -2.04 -11.06 -4.94
C ALA A 127 -3.09 -11.83 -5.78
N PHE A 128 -3.84 -12.76 -5.18
CA PHE A 128 -4.79 -13.62 -5.91
C PHE A 128 -6.20 -13.04 -6.04
N GLY A 129 -6.44 -11.89 -5.42
CA GLY A 129 -7.75 -11.26 -5.40
C GLY A 129 -8.09 -10.51 -6.70
N PRO A 130 -9.35 -10.53 -7.17
CA PRO A 130 -9.75 -9.84 -8.39
C PRO A 130 -9.55 -8.32 -8.33
N GLY A 131 -9.77 -7.69 -7.18
CA GLY A 131 -9.51 -6.27 -6.94
C GLY A 131 -8.02 -5.94 -7.02
N THR A 132 -7.16 -6.77 -6.39
CA THR A 132 -5.70 -6.61 -6.47
C THR A 132 -5.17 -6.82 -7.89
N ILE A 133 -5.64 -7.87 -8.60
CA ILE A 133 -5.24 -8.13 -9.98
C ILE A 133 -5.70 -7.00 -10.91
N ALA A 134 -6.93 -6.51 -10.76
CA ALA A 134 -7.42 -5.39 -11.55
C ALA A 134 -6.69 -4.07 -11.25
N LYS A 135 -6.13 -3.90 -10.04
CA LYS A 135 -5.24 -2.78 -9.71
C LYS A 135 -3.89 -2.95 -10.42
N TYR A 136 -3.29 -4.13 -10.30
CA TYR A 136 -2.02 -4.46 -10.95
C TYR A 136 -2.08 -4.27 -12.48
N ASP A 137 -3.10 -4.81 -13.13
CA ASP A 137 -3.34 -4.65 -14.58
C ASP A 137 -3.42 -3.16 -14.98
N HIS A 138 -4.19 -2.37 -14.24
CA HIS A 138 -4.30 -0.94 -14.47
C HIS A 138 -2.96 -0.21 -14.31
N GLU A 139 -2.17 -0.54 -13.29
CA GLU A 139 -0.90 0.11 -12.99
C GLU A 139 0.19 -0.20 -14.01
N LEU A 140 0.17 -1.40 -14.60
CA LEU A 140 1.09 -1.78 -15.68
C LEU A 140 0.93 -0.87 -16.92
N HIS A 141 -0.28 -0.39 -17.20
CA HIS A 141 -0.54 0.53 -18.31
C HIS A 141 0.16 1.89 -18.17
N ALA A 142 0.70 2.24 -17.00
CA ALA A 142 1.54 3.42 -16.83
C ALA A 142 2.80 3.37 -17.73
N PHE A 143 3.24 2.17 -18.10
CA PHE A 143 4.42 1.93 -18.92
C PHE A 143 4.13 1.73 -20.41
N ASP A 144 2.89 1.91 -20.86
CA ASP A 144 2.55 1.76 -22.29
C ASP A 144 3.38 2.72 -23.16
N GLY A 145 3.90 2.21 -24.28
CA GLY A 145 4.72 3.00 -25.22
C GLY A 145 6.16 3.25 -24.78
N THR A 146 6.64 2.62 -23.71
CA THR A 146 8.04 2.74 -23.26
C THR A 146 9.02 1.82 -23.98
N GLY A 147 8.53 0.70 -24.54
CA GLY A 147 9.37 -0.30 -25.21
C GLY A 147 10.03 -1.33 -24.28
N ILE A 148 9.87 -1.18 -22.96
CA ILE A 148 10.41 -2.15 -21.98
C ILE A 148 9.67 -3.50 -22.07
N THR A 149 10.37 -4.59 -21.73
CA THR A 149 9.81 -5.94 -21.68
C THR A 149 8.80 -6.12 -20.55
N ASP A 150 7.97 -7.17 -20.62
CA ASP A 150 6.98 -7.44 -19.56
C ASP A 150 7.63 -7.72 -18.20
N LEU A 151 8.80 -8.37 -18.18
CA LEU A 151 9.56 -8.61 -16.95
C LEU A 151 10.08 -7.29 -16.35
N GLU A 152 10.61 -6.41 -17.18
CA GLU A 152 11.06 -5.07 -16.75
C GLU A 152 9.88 -4.23 -16.26
N ARG A 153 8.72 -4.34 -16.90
CA ARG A 153 7.50 -3.64 -16.49
C ARG A 153 7.04 -4.06 -15.10
N ASP A 154 6.97 -5.36 -14.83
CA ASP A 154 6.62 -5.91 -13.52
C ASP A 154 7.63 -5.49 -12.43
N ALA A 155 8.93 -5.61 -12.72
CA ALA A 155 9.99 -5.21 -11.80
C ALA A 155 9.99 -3.70 -11.52
N ALA A 156 9.76 -2.86 -12.54
CA ALA A 156 9.66 -1.42 -12.40
C ALA A 156 8.46 -1.00 -11.54
N LEU A 157 7.28 -1.62 -11.76
CA LEU A 157 6.11 -1.37 -10.94
C LEU A 157 6.34 -1.78 -9.47
N THR A 158 6.94 -2.96 -9.25
CA THR A 158 7.29 -3.44 -7.91
C THR A 158 8.25 -2.47 -7.22
N PHE A 159 9.29 -2.00 -7.91
CA PHE A 159 10.25 -1.03 -7.39
C PHE A 159 9.58 0.28 -6.93
N VAL A 160 8.65 0.81 -7.73
CA VAL A 160 7.89 2.02 -7.39
C VAL A 160 6.99 1.78 -6.17
N THR A 161 6.20 0.70 -6.18
CA THR A 161 5.24 0.41 -5.10
C THR A 161 5.92 0.08 -3.78
N ASP A 162 7.07 -0.59 -3.78
CA ASP A 162 7.87 -0.83 -2.58
C ASP A 162 8.42 0.48 -1.98
N PHE A 163 8.93 1.39 -2.83
CA PHE A 163 9.32 2.73 -2.39
C PHE A 163 8.15 3.49 -1.76
N VAL A 164 6.97 3.42 -2.39
CA VAL A 164 5.75 4.06 -1.87
C VAL A 164 5.37 3.49 -0.51
N ARG A 165 5.36 2.16 -0.35
CA ARG A 165 5.06 1.48 0.91
C ARG A 165 6.03 1.86 2.02
N ALA A 166 7.34 1.92 1.73
CA ALA A 166 8.33 2.38 2.69
C ALA A 166 8.09 3.84 3.09
N SER A 167 7.82 4.71 2.11
CA SER A 167 7.53 6.12 2.33
C SER A 167 6.21 6.36 3.09
N ALA A 168 5.21 5.51 2.88
CA ALA A 168 3.94 5.57 3.60
C ALA A 168 4.14 5.15 5.05
N ARG A 169 4.92 4.10 5.34
CA ARG A 169 5.24 3.71 6.72
C ARG A 169 5.90 4.85 7.50
N ALA A 170 6.82 5.59 6.87
CA ALA A 170 7.47 6.75 7.47
C ALA A 170 6.51 7.92 7.77
N ARG A 171 5.35 7.98 7.10
CA ARG A 171 4.31 9.00 7.29
C ARG A 171 3.19 8.61 8.23
N ARG A 172 3.17 7.35 8.70
CA ARG A 172 2.13 6.88 9.59
C ARG A 172 2.08 7.80 10.82
N PRO A 173 0.91 8.32 11.21
CA PRO A 173 0.80 9.22 12.35
C PRO A 173 1.43 8.60 13.60
N ASP A 174 2.44 9.28 14.16
CA ASP A 174 3.08 8.90 15.41
C ASP A 174 2.60 9.82 16.54
N PRO A 175 1.92 9.30 17.58
CA PRO A 175 1.55 10.09 18.75
C PRO A 175 2.72 10.79 19.44
N ARG A 176 3.95 10.31 19.25
CA ARG A 176 5.19 10.89 19.82
C ARG A 176 5.86 11.92 18.93
N ALA A 177 5.30 12.25 17.76
CA ALA A 177 5.91 13.19 16.83
C ALA A 177 6.15 14.58 17.46
N ALA A 178 5.22 15.04 18.31
CA ALA A 178 5.36 16.31 19.02
C ALA A 178 6.52 16.28 20.03
N ASP A 179 6.62 15.21 20.82
CA ASP A 179 7.70 15.01 21.80
C ASP A 179 9.07 15.00 21.10
N MET A 180 9.16 14.35 19.93
CA MET A 180 10.37 14.30 19.13
C MET A 180 10.77 15.66 18.54
N ALA A 181 9.80 16.46 18.12
CA ALA A 181 10.05 17.82 17.62
C ALA A 181 10.56 18.74 18.75
N GLU A 182 9.98 18.66 19.95
CA GLU A 182 10.44 19.41 21.13
C GLU A 182 11.84 18.96 21.58
N LEU A 183 12.09 17.65 21.59
CA LEU A 183 13.42 17.11 21.86
C LEU A 183 14.45 17.63 20.85
N TRP A 184 14.12 17.65 19.56
CA TRP A 184 15.03 18.17 18.54
C TRP A 184 15.34 19.66 18.75
N ALA A 185 14.32 20.47 19.04
CA ALA A 185 14.49 21.91 19.28
C ALA A 185 15.40 22.22 20.48
N THR A 186 15.37 21.37 21.52
CA THR A 186 16.14 21.58 22.75
C THR A 186 17.49 20.85 22.78
N ALA A 187 17.62 19.75 22.05
CA ALA A 187 18.82 18.92 22.04
C ALA A 187 19.72 19.15 20.82
N GLY A 188 19.24 19.75 19.73
CA GLY A 188 19.99 19.90 18.48
C GLY A 188 21.34 20.60 18.65
N GLU A 189 21.38 21.73 19.35
CA GLU A 189 22.62 22.48 19.62
C GLU A 189 23.58 21.69 20.52
N ARG A 190 23.04 20.98 21.54
CA ARG A 190 23.85 20.12 22.42
C ARG A 190 24.43 18.94 21.66
N LEU A 191 23.66 18.34 20.76
CA LEU A 191 24.07 17.22 19.92
C LEU A 191 25.19 17.66 18.96
N ALA A 192 25.10 18.84 18.36
CA ALA A 192 26.18 19.39 17.55
C ALA A 192 27.50 19.52 18.34
N GLY A 193 27.42 19.94 19.60
CA GLY A 193 28.57 19.98 20.51
C GLY A 193 29.16 18.61 20.85
N TYR A 194 28.34 17.56 20.95
CA TYR A 194 28.81 16.19 21.18
C TYR A 194 29.39 15.53 19.93
N LEU A 195 28.87 15.85 18.75
CA LEU A 195 29.38 15.30 17.49
C LEU A 195 30.80 15.79 17.23
N GLY A 196 31.02 17.10 17.38
CA GLY A 196 32.33 17.74 17.33
C GLY A 196 33.30 17.17 16.28
N ASP A 197 34.55 17.03 16.68
CA ASP A 197 35.62 16.51 15.80
C ASP A 197 35.56 14.98 15.63
N ASP A 198 34.78 14.28 16.44
CA ASP A 198 34.64 12.82 16.37
C ASP A 198 33.74 12.39 15.19
N PHE A 199 32.79 13.25 14.79
CA PHE A 199 31.82 12.97 13.72
C PHE A 199 31.60 14.15 12.75
N PRO A 200 32.65 14.69 12.11
CA PRO A 200 32.58 15.95 11.35
C PRO A 200 31.66 15.87 10.12
N LEU A 201 31.56 14.70 9.47
CA LEU A 201 30.64 14.50 8.35
C LEU A 201 29.17 14.50 8.81
N ALA A 202 28.88 13.80 9.91
CA ALA A 202 27.53 13.72 10.45
C ALA A 202 27.06 15.09 10.96
N GLN A 203 27.96 15.86 11.59
CA GLN A 203 27.67 17.23 11.98
C GLN A 203 27.31 18.09 10.77
N ARG A 204 28.17 18.14 9.74
CA ARG A 204 27.93 18.95 8.54
C ARG A 204 26.65 18.58 7.81
N VAL A 205 26.40 17.28 7.60
CA VAL A 205 25.21 16.80 6.90
C VAL A 205 23.95 17.00 7.75
N GLY A 206 24.03 16.72 9.06
CA GLY A 206 22.92 16.92 10.00
C GLY A 206 22.53 18.39 10.15
N GLU A 207 23.50 19.31 10.13
CA GLU A 207 23.23 20.74 10.12
C GLU A 207 22.50 21.17 8.85
N ALA A 208 22.99 20.76 7.67
CA ALA A 208 22.33 21.07 6.40
C ALA A 208 20.91 20.47 6.31
N ALA A 209 20.75 19.21 6.71
CA ALA A 209 19.44 18.54 6.72
C ALA A 209 18.49 19.19 7.74
N GLY A 210 18.98 19.46 8.95
CA GLY A 210 18.22 20.12 10.01
C GLY A 210 17.74 21.51 9.62
N GLN A 211 18.58 22.30 8.94
CA GLN A 211 18.20 23.61 8.42
C GLN A 211 17.16 23.51 7.30
N ALA A 212 17.31 22.56 6.37
CA ALA A 212 16.40 22.39 5.24
C ALA A 212 15.02 21.84 5.67
N MET A 213 15.00 20.89 6.61
CA MET A 213 13.79 20.16 7.03
C MET A 213 13.15 20.73 8.31
N ASN A 214 13.82 21.67 8.99
CA ASN A 214 13.48 22.15 10.33
C ASN A 214 13.21 21.00 11.34
N SER A 215 13.90 19.88 11.16
CA SER A 215 13.70 18.63 11.90
C SER A 215 14.89 17.70 11.68
N ALA A 216 15.05 16.69 12.53
CA ALA A 216 16.02 15.63 12.29
C ALA A 216 15.69 14.78 11.04
N TYR A 217 14.40 14.73 10.67
CA TYR A 217 13.87 13.95 9.56
C TYR A 217 12.50 14.50 9.14
N SER A 218 12.27 14.66 7.83
CA SER A 218 10.96 14.95 7.24
C SER A 218 10.55 13.83 6.29
N PRO A 219 9.43 13.12 6.58
CA PRO A 219 8.85 12.15 5.66
C PRO A 219 8.46 12.75 4.30
N GLU A 220 7.99 14.01 4.29
CA GLU A 220 7.60 14.73 3.08
C GLU A 220 8.80 14.99 2.18
N PHE A 221 9.88 15.54 2.75
CA PHE A 221 11.12 15.78 2.02
C PHE A 221 11.69 14.47 1.46
N ALA A 222 11.73 13.41 2.28
CA ALA A 222 12.26 12.12 1.89
C ALA A 222 11.50 11.51 0.69
N TRP A 223 10.19 11.71 0.64
CA TRP A 223 9.37 11.29 -0.48
C TRP A 223 9.57 12.12 -1.74
N GLU A 224 9.55 13.44 -1.65
CA GLU A 224 9.72 14.30 -2.83
C GLU A 224 11.08 14.00 -3.47
N PHE A 225 12.13 13.94 -2.64
CA PHE A 225 13.45 13.58 -3.12
C PHE A 225 13.48 12.16 -3.68
N GLY A 226 12.96 11.18 -2.94
CA GLY A 226 13.03 9.76 -3.30
C GLY A 226 12.23 9.41 -4.55
N LEU A 227 11.03 9.98 -4.71
CA LEU A 227 10.18 9.74 -5.87
C LEU A 227 10.86 10.22 -7.15
N GLU A 228 11.47 11.42 -7.14
CA GLU A 228 12.24 11.87 -8.30
C GLU A 228 13.40 10.93 -8.62
N ARG A 229 14.13 10.43 -7.60
CA ARG A 229 15.24 9.49 -7.84
C ARG A 229 14.77 8.15 -8.39
N VAL A 230 13.62 7.65 -7.93
CA VAL A 230 13.00 6.43 -8.47
C VAL A 230 12.63 6.62 -9.93
N LEU A 231 11.98 7.73 -10.28
CA LEU A 231 11.60 8.04 -11.65
C LEU A 231 12.84 8.24 -12.56
N ASP A 232 13.88 8.92 -12.07
CA ASP A 232 15.14 9.12 -12.79
C ASP A 232 15.85 7.78 -13.08
N ALA A 233 15.79 6.81 -12.15
CA ALA A 233 16.37 5.50 -12.36
C ALA A 233 15.66 4.73 -13.49
N LEU A 234 14.33 4.78 -13.54
CA LEU A 234 13.53 4.16 -14.60
C LEU A 234 13.74 4.80 -15.96
N GLU A 235 14.10 6.08 -16.00
CA GLU A 235 14.36 6.78 -17.25
C GLU A 235 15.53 6.17 -18.03
N SER A 236 16.58 5.72 -17.33
CA SER A 236 17.71 5.02 -17.97
C SER A 236 17.29 3.70 -18.63
N LEU A 237 16.36 2.97 -18.01
CA LEU A 237 15.79 1.72 -18.53
C LEU A 237 14.96 1.98 -19.78
N VAL A 238 14.09 3.00 -19.75
CA VAL A 238 13.23 3.37 -20.88
C VAL A 238 14.05 3.88 -22.07
N HIS A 239 15.09 4.68 -21.83
CA HIS A 239 15.99 5.13 -22.90
C HIS A 239 16.71 3.96 -23.57
N ALA A 240 17.25 3.02 -22.79
CA ALA A 240 17.92 1.85 -23.33
C ALA A 240 16.99 0.98 -24.20
N ALA A 241 15.72 0.82 -23.80
CA ALA A 241 14.74 0.07 -24.58
C ALA A 241 14.37 0.75 -25.92
N ARG A 242 14.35 2.08 -25.95
CA ARG A 242 14.08 2.87 -27.17
C ARG A 242 15.25 2.85 -28.15
N ASP A 243 16.47 2.89 -27.64
CA ASP A 243 17.68 2.83 -28.46
C ASP A 243 17.86 1.42 -29.06
N GLY A 244 17.63 0.37 -28.27
CA GLY A 244 17.71 -1.02 -28.74
C GLY A 244 16.65 -1.41 -29.78
N SER A 245 15.49 -0.74 -29.78
CA SER A 245 14.43 -0.94 -30.77
C SER A 245 14.64 -0.15 -32.08
N SER A 246 15.64 0.73 -32.14
CA SER A 246 16.01 1.48 -33.35
C SER A 246 17.06 0.77 -34.21
N ASP A 247 17.68 -0.30 -33.68
CA ASP A 247 18.75 -1.09 -34.33
C ASP A 247 18.27 -2.46 -34.89
N GLU A 248 16.96 -2.77 -34.80
CA GLU A 248 16.28 -3.93 -35.43
C GLU A 248 15.39 -3.51 -36.61
#